data_AF-A0A376D9E5-F1
#
_entry.id   AF-A0A376D9E5-F1
#
_cell.length_a   1.000
_cell.length_b   1.000
_cell.length_c   1.000
_cell.angle_alpha   90.00
_cell.angle_beta   90.00
_cell.angle_gamma   90.00
#
_symmetry.space_group_name_H-M   'P 1'
#
loop_
_entity.id
_entity.type
_entity.pdbx_description
1 polymer ?
#
loop_
_entity_poly.entity_id
_entity_poly.type
_entity_poly.pdbx_seq_one_letter_code
_entity_poly.pdbx_strand_id
1 'polypeptide(L)'
;MKLITPRWAAPAHVSACSTTREGGVSQAPYTSLNLGMHVGDVPEHVSANRLRLCQALMLPTQPVWLEQVHGTRVLTLTVQGEYPDVRADAAYTRTPGQVCAVMTADCLPVLFTSSYGDEVAAAHAGWRGLCHGVLEQTLACFSAEPSHILAWLGPAIGPTAFEVGAEVREQFMRHDAASAAAFQPLADGKYLADIYALARLRLQTAGVSHISGGDHCTLSEPQRFFSYRRASQTGRMASLIWFS
;
A
#
# COMPACT_ATOMS: atom_id res chain seq x y z
N MET A 1 -17.97 -9.57 0.69
CA MET A 1 -16.70 -8.82 0.77
C MET A 1 -16.87 -7.56 -0.05
N LYS A 2 -16.44 -6.39 0.44
CA LYS A 2 -16.39 -5.16 -0.38
C LYS A 2 -14.94 -4.88 -0.76
N LEU A 3 -14.74 -4.53 -2.03
CA LEU A 3 -13.43 -4.28 -2.62
C LEU A 3 -13.44 -2.90 -3.27
N ILE A 4 -12.29 -2.24 -3.26
CA ILE A 4 -12.03 -1.01 -4.01
C ILE A 4 -11.20 -1.40 -5.22
N THR A 5 -11.72 -1.11 -6.40
CA THR A 5 -10.98 -1.30 -7.67
C THR A 5 -10.30 0.01 -8.03
N PRO A 6 -8.99 0.01 -8.35
CA PRO A 6 -8.30 1.19 -8.81
C PRO A 6 -8.98 1.83 -10.02
N ARG A 7 -9.23 3.14 -9.94
CA ARG A 7 -9.73 3.95 -11.07
C ARG A 7 -8.53 4.48 -11.85
N TRP A 8 -8.05 3.70 -12.80
CA TRP A 8 -6.88 4.00 -13.64
C TRP A 8 -7.02 3.34 -15.02
N ALA A 9 -6.15 3.70 -15.96
CA ALA A 9 -6.13 3.15 -17.32
C ALA A 9 -5.18 1.94 -17.44
N ALA A 10 -5.17 1.05 -16.44
CA ALA A 10 -4.35 -0.17 -16.50
C ALA A 10 -4.82 -1.11 -17.62
N PRO A 11 -3.91 -1.89 -18.22
CA PRO A 11 -4.27 -2.92 -19.21
C PRO A 11 -5.28 -3.93 -18.67
N ALA A 12 -6.16 -4.44 -19.54
CA ALA A 12 -7.29 -5.28 -19.15
C ALA A 12 -6.90 -6.60 -18.47
N HIS A 13 -5.70 -7.12 -18.77
CA HIS A 13 -5.12 -8.31 -18.16
C HIS A 13 -4.29 -8.03 -16.89
N VAL A 14 -4.37 -6.80 -16.36
CA VAL A 14 -3.81 -6.45 -15.05
C VAL A 14 -4.97 -6.23 -14.08
N SER A 15 -5.09 -7.11 -13.12
CA SER A 15 -6.10 -7.03 -12.06
C SER A 15 -5.51 -6.43 -10.80
N ALA A 16 -6.27 -5.56 -10.15
CA ALA A 16 -5.86 -4.91 -8.92
C ALA A 16 -7.04 -4.57 -8.01
N CYS A 17 -6.84 -4.65 -6.69
CA CYS A 17 -7.85 -4.22 -5.73
C CYS A 17 -7.24 -3.84 -4.37
N SER A 18 -7.98 -3.08 -3.58
CA SER A 18 -7.77 -2.95 -2.13
C SER A 18 -8.96 -3.48 -1.37
N THR A 19 -8.70 -4.24 -0.31
CA THR A 19 -9.75 -4.75 0.58
C THR A 19 -10.26 -3.65 1.52
N THR A 20 -11.50 -3.82 1.98
CA THR A 20 -12.04 -3.09 3.14
C THR A 20 -12.03 -4.00 4.37
N ARG A 21 -12.45 -3.49 5.53
CA ARG A 21 -12.62 -4.30 6.76
C ARG A 21 -13.83 -5.24 6.72
N GLU A 22 -14.65 -5.23 5.66
CA GLU A 22 -15.94 -5.92 5.57
C GLU A 22 -15.86 -7.30 4.90
N GLY A 23 -16.56 -8.29 5.46
CA GLY A 23 -16.76 -9.61 4.85
C GLY A 23 -15.83 -10.71 5.38
N GLY A 24 -15.22 -10.51 6.54
CA GLY A 24 -14.40 -11.52 7.21
C GLY A 24 -15.14 -12.31 8.30
N VAL A 25 -14.38 -13.00 9.14
CA VAL A 25 -14.85 -13.74 10.33
C VAL A 25 -14.28 -13.23 11.64
N SER A 26 -13.25 -12.37 11.60
CA SER A 26 -12.61 -11.94 12.85
C SER A 26 -13.58 -11.16 13.72
N GLN A 27 -13.41 -11.30 15.03
CA GLN A 27 -14.21 -10.60 16.04
C GLN A 27 -13.51 -9.32 16.50
N ALA A 28 -14.16 -8.53 17.36
CA ALA A 28 -13.56 -7.32 17.91
C ALA A 28 -12.24 -7.66 18.64
N PRO A 29 -11.19 -6.82 18.53
CA PRO A 29 -11.14 -5.52 17.84
C PRO A 29 -10.85 -5.60 16.31
N TYR A 30 -10.80 -6.79 15.74
CA TYR A 30 -10.43 -7.07 14.34
C TYR A 30 -11.64 -7.25 13.40
N THR A 31 -12.86 -6.89 13.84
CA THR A 31 -14.08 -7.03 13.04
C THR A 31 -13.93 -6.33 11.69
N SER A 32 -13.95 -6.98 10.52
CA SER A 32 -14.15 -8.40 10.25
C SER A 32 -13.06 -9.03 9.39
N LEU A 33 -12.72 -8.45 8.24
CA LEU A 33 -11.76 -9.03 7.28
C LEU A 33 -10.32 -8.63 7.63
N ASN A 34 -9.83 -9.06 8.79
CA ASN A 34 -8.42 -8.89 9.14
C ASN A 34 -7.54 -9.88 8.37
N LEU A 35 -6.53 -9.36 7.68
CA LEU A 35 -5.55 -10.14 6.90
C LEU A 35 -4.17 -10.21 7.58
N GLY A 36 -3.96 -9.49 8.68
CA GLY A 36 -2.69 -9.45 9.41
C GLY A 36 -2.56 -10.56 10.44
N MET A 37 -1.55 -11.41 10.30
CA MET A 37 -1.22 -12.48 11.27
C MET A 37 -0.45 -11.96 12.50
N HIS A 38 0.15 -10.77 12.41
CA HIS A 38 1.07 -10.22 13.40
C HIS A 38 0.42 -9.22 14.37
N VAL A 39 -0.92 -9.09 14.35
CA VAL A 39 -1.63 -8.06 15.12
C VAL A 39 -2.33 -8.57 16.38
N GLY A 40 -2.21 -9.87 16.67
CA GLY A 40 -2.83 -10.51 17.85
C GLY A 40 -4.27 -10.97 17.67
N ASP A 41 -4.70 -11.19 16.43
CA ASP A 41 -5.97 -11.85 16.12
C ASP A 41 -5.82 -13.38 16.16
N VAL A 42 -6.94 -14.09 16.19
CA VAL A 42 -7.00 -15.56 16.16
C VAL A 42 -6.47 -16.06 14.80
N PRO A 43 -5.39 -16.86 14.76
CA PRO A 43 -4.77 -17.31 13.50
C PRO A 43 -5.73 -17.99 12.52
N GLU A 44 -6.70 -18.75 13.03
CA GLU A 44 -7.71 -19.45 12.25
C GLU A 44 -8.67 -18.46 11.56
N HIS A 45 -9.03 -17.35 12.22
CA HIS A 45 -9.85 -16.30 11.62
C HIS A 45 -9.10 -15.58 10.50
N VAL A 46 -7.83 -15.25 10.72
CA VAL A 46 -6.99 -14.58 9.70
C VAL A 46 -6.78 -15.50 8.50
N SER A 47 -6.53 -16.79 8.74
CA SER A 47 -6.40 -17.80 7.68
C SER A 47 -7.70 -17.94 6.87
N ALA A 48 -8.84 -17.99 7.54
CA ALA A 48 -10.15 -18.00 6.88
C ALA A 48 -10.42 -16.73 6.07
N ASN A 49 -10.03 -15.56 6.57
CA ASN A 49 -10.15 -14.29 5.83
C ASN A 49 -9.27 -14.25 4.58
N ARG A 50 -8.02 -14.73 4.68
CA ARG A 50 -7.10 -14.84 3.53
C ARG A 50 -7.61 -15.83 2.48
N LEU A 51 -8.14 -16.98 2.92
CA LEU A 51 -8.75 -17.96 2.01
C LEU A 51 -9.97 -17.36 1.28
N ARG A 52 -10.86 -16.68 2.01
CA ARG A 52 -12.01 -15.97 1.42
C ARG A 52 -11.59 -14.93 0.38
N LEU A 53 -10.52 -14.17 0.66
CA LEU A 53 -9.97 -13.20 -0.29
C LEU A 53 -9.51 -13.88 -1.58
N CYS A 54 -8.72 -14.95 -1.47
CA CYS A 54 -8.21 -15.68 -2.63
C CYS A 54 -9.34 -16.27 -3.48
N GLN A 55 -10.36 -16.84 -2.84
CA GLN A 55 -11.54 -17.40 -3.52
C GLN A 55 -12.38 -16.31 -4.21
N ALA A 56 -12.65 -15.20 -3.50
CA ALA A 56 -13.46 -14.11 -4.03
C ALA A 56 -12.83 -13.42 -5.26
N LEU A 57 -11.50 -13.38 -5.31
CA LEU A 57 -10.74 -12.78 -6.40
C LEU A 57 -10.28 -13.79 -7.46
N MET A 58 -10.54 -15.09 -7.25
CA MET A 58 -9.99 -16.17 -8.08
C MET A 58 -8.48 -16.02 -8.31
N LEU A 59 -7.73 -15.71 -7.24
CA LEU A 59 -6.30 -15.46 -7.36
C LEU A 59 -5.57 -16.70 -7.91
N PRO A 60 -4.60 -16.52 -8.83
CA PRO A 60 -3.88 -17.64 -9.42
C PRO A 60 -3.02 -18.40 -8.38
N THR A 61 -2.50 -17.67 -7.38
CA THR A 61 -1.79 -18.22 -6.23
C THR A 61 -2.13 -17.43 -4.97
N GLN A 62 -1.69 -17.94 -3.82
CA GLN A 62 -1.68 -17.14 -2.59
C GLN A 62 -0.80 -15.89 -2.78
N PRO A 63 -1.20 -14.73 -2.24
CA PRO A 63 -0.33 -13.56 -2.18
C PRO A 63 0.93 -13.82 -1.37
N VAL A 64 2.06 -13.26 -1.80
CA VAL A 64 3.29 -13.27 -1.01
C VAL A 64 3.19 -12.18 0.05
N TRP A 65 2.97 -12.60 1.30
CA TRP A 65 2.84 -11.68 2.43
C TRP A 65 4.23 -11.31 2.95
N LEU A 66 4.60 -10.04 2.79
CA LEU A 66 5.89 -9.53 3.23
C LEU A 66 5.95 -9.37 4.76
N GLU A 67 7.15 -9.50 5.32
CA GLU A 67 7.49 -8.97 6.65
C GLU A 67 7.84 -7.49 6.49
N GLN A 68 6.82 -6.64 6.49
CA GLN A 68 6.94 -5.19 6.34
C GLN A 68 7.61 -4.56 7.57
N VAL A 69 8.72 -3.85 7.34
CA VAL A 69 9.55 -3.25 8.40
C VAL A 69 9.68 -1.73 8.26
N HIS A 70 8.85 -1.10 7.43
CA HIS A 70 8.88 0.33 7.12
C HIS A 70 10.22 0.77 6.50
N GLY A 71 10.88 -0.14 5.78
CA GLY A 71 12.09 0.09 4.99
C GLY A 71 11.76 0.39 3.52
N THR A 72 12.74 0.12 2.66
CA THR A 72 12.68 0.43 1.21
C THR A 72 12.97 -0.78 0.32
N ARG A 73 13.19 -1.97 0.91
CA ARG A 73 13.53 -3.16 0.15
C ARG A 73 12.33 -3.62 -0.69
N VAL A 74 12.62 -3.99 -1.93
CA VAL A 74 11.66 -4.59 -2.87
C VAL A 74 12.00 -6.07 -3.05
N LEU A 75 11.02 -6.94 -2.88
CA LEU A 75 11.14 -8.37 -3.16
C LEU A 75 10.67 -8.66 -4.59
N THR A 76 11.53 -9.22 -5.44
CA THR A 76 11.13 -9.66 -6.78
C THR A 76 10.53 -11.05 -6.72
N LEU A 77 9.27 -11.19 -7.14
CA LEU A 77 8.55 -12.46 -7.17
C LEU A 77 8.84 -13.19 -8.48
N THR A 78 9.22 -14.47 -8.39
CA THR A 78 9.63 -15.32 -9.52
C THR A 78 8.82 -16.62 -9.56
N VAL A 79 8.95 -17.38 -10.65
CA VAL A 79 8.21 -18.63 -10.89
C VAL A 79 8.39 -19.66 -9.77
N GLN A 80 9.58 -19.70 -9.15
CA GLN A 80 9.92 -20.71 -8.15
C GLN A 80 9.10 -20.56 -6.87
N GLY A 81 8.61 -19.35 -6.55
CA GLY A 81 7.74 -19.12 -5.40
C GLY A 81 8.40 -19.31 -4.03
N GLU A 82 9.72 -19.52 -3.98
CA GLU A 82 10.48 -19.68 -2.74
C GLU A 82 11.20 -18.39 -2.37
N TYR A 83 10.78 -17.78 -1.27
CA TYR A 83 11.34 -16.53 -0.76
C TYR A 83 11.85 -16.76 0.68
N PRO A 84 13.11 -17.16 0.87
CA PRO A 84 13.66 -17.46 2.20
C PRO A 84 13.69 -16.23 3.12
N ASP A 85 13.73 -15.03 2.52
CA ASP A 85 13.66 -13.77 3.24
C ASP A 85 12.56 -12.87 2.61
N VAL A 86 11.44 -12.76 3.31
CA VAL A 86 10.29 -11.94 2.92
C VAL A 86 10.28 -10.54 3.57
N ARG A 87 11.36 -10.16 4.25
CA ARG A 87 11.51 -8.86 4.93
C ARG A 87 11.65 -7.68 3.96
N ALA A 88 10.54 -7.21 3.42
CA ALA A 88 10.48 -6.14 2.44
C ALA A 88 9.24 -5.27 2.65
N ASP A 89 9.25 -4.09 2.04
CA ASP A 89 8.11 -3.18 2.05
C ASP A 89 7.53 -2.97 0.66
N ALA A 90 8.08 -3.63 -0.36
CA ALA A 90 7.45 -3.71 -1.67
C ALA A 90 7.67 -5.08 -2.31
N ALA A 91 6.80 -5.44 -3.23
CA ALA A 91 6.93 -6.61 -4.08
C ALA A 91 6.76 -6.20 -5.55
N TYR A 92 7.56 -6.79 -6.43
CA TYR A 92 7.55 -6.55 -7.88
C TYR A 92 7.56 -7.87 -8.63
N THR A 93 6.94 -7.95 -9.80
CA THR A 93 7.04 -9.12 -10.67
C THR A 93 6.72 -8.82 -12.14
N ARG A 94 7.32 -9.64 -13.01
CA ARG A 94 6.95 -9.81 -14.43
C ARG A 94 6.35 -11.18 -14.72
N THR A 95 6.14 -11.98 -13.67
CA THR A 95 5.79 -13.40 -13.80
C THR A 95 4.27 -13.56 -13.68
N PRO A 96 3.56 -14.01 -14.73
CA PRO A 96 2.17 -14.39 -14.63
C PRO A 96 1.93 -15.41 -13.50
N GLY A 97 0.81 -15.28 -12.82
CA GLY A 97 0.46 -16.14 -11.69
C GLY A 97 1.05 -15.73 -10.35
N GLN A 98 1.96 -14.74 -10.28
CA GLN A 98 2.38 -14.15 -9.01
C GLN A 98 1.45 -13.01 -8.59
N VAL A 99 1.21 -12.87 -7.27
CA VAL A 99 0.35 -11.82 -6.69
C VAL A 99 1.17 -10.96 -5.73
N CYS A 100 1.40 -9.70 -6.11
CA CYS A 100 2.03 -8.70 -5.25
C CYS A 100 0.99 -8.18 -4.25
N ALA A 101 1.33 -8.13 -2.96
CA ALA A 101 0.43 -7.62 -1.93
C ALA A 101 1.18 -6.86 -0.84
N VAL A 102 0.53 -5.82 -0.32
CA VAL A 102 0.97 -5.08 0.86
C VAL A 102 -0.19 -4.90 1.83
N MET A 103 0.09 -5.01 3.13
CA MET A 103 -0.88 -4.87 4.20
C MET A 103 -0.80 -3.49 4.86
N THR A 104 -1.94 -2.86 5.11
CA THR A 104 -2.00 -1.51 5.69
C THR A 104 -3.10 -1.36 6.73
N ALA A 105 -2.86 -0.43 7.65
CA ALA A 105 -3.86 0.26 8.43
C ALA A 105 -3.28 1.65 8.72
N ASP A 106 -3.60 2.62 7.87
CA ASP A 106 -3.07 4.01 7.78
C ASP A 106 -1.89 4.25 6.85
N CYS A 107 -0.86 3.38 6.82
CA CYS A 107 0.23 3.56 5.86
C CYS A 107 -0.28 3.47 4.41
N LEU A 108 0.37 4.19 3.49
CA LEU A 108 -0.08 4.30 2.11
C LEU A 108 0.27 3.04 1.31
N PRO A 109 -0.70 2.27 0.79
CA PRO A 109 -0.44 1.29 -0.24
C PRO A 109 -0.38 1.97 -1.62
N VAL A 110 0.65 1.64 -2.41
CA VAL A 110 0.76 2.08 -3.81
C VAL A 110 0.85 0.86 -4.71
N LEU A 111 -0.01 0.78 -5.71
CA LEU A 111 0.04 -0.26 -6.74
C LEU A 111 0.60 0.32 -8.03
N PHE A 112 1.37 -0.48 -8.77
CA PHE A 112 2.05 -0.07 -9.99
C PHE A 112 1.84 -1.09 -11.11
N THR A 113 1.70 -0.61 -12.33
CA THR A 113 1.82 -1.45 -13.53
C THR A 113 2.48 -0.66 -14.65
N SER A 114 3.22 -1.33 -15.53
CA SER A 114 3.58 -0.74 -16.82
C SER A 114 2.32 -0.54 -17.68
N SER A 115 2.35 0.44 -18.60
CA SER A 115 1.28 0.65 -19.59
C SER A 115 1.19 -0.48 -20.61
N TYR A 116 2.24 -1.29 -20.72
CA TYR A 116 2.28 -2.52 -21.53
C TYR A 116 1.60 -3.69 -20.82
N GLY A 117 1.49 -3.64 -19.49
CA GLY A 117 0.87 -4.67 -18.67
C GLY A 117 1.73 -5.92 -18.53
N ASP A 118 3.05 -5.78 -18.56
CA ASP A 118 4.02 -6.89 -18.43
C ASP A 118 4.84 -6.82 -17.14
N GLU A 119 4.59 -5.81 -16.30
CA GLU A 119 5.26 -5.60 -15.01
C GLU A 119 4.25 -5.04 -14.00
N VAL A 120 4.22 -5.58 -12.78
CA VAL A 120 3.37 -5.08 -11.68
C VAL A 120 4.14 -5.02 -10.36
N ALA A 121 3.73 -4.10 -9.48
CA ALA A 121 4.29 -4.01 -8.12
C ALA A 121 3.29 -3.47 -7.09
N ALA A 122 3.52 -3.79 -5.82
CA ALA A 122 2.81 -3.24 -4.68
C ALA A 122 3.82 -2.74 -3.63
N ALA A 123 3.66 -1.50 -3.15
CA ALA A 123 4.54 -0.89 -2.16
C ALA A 123 3.78 -0.40 -0.92
N HIS A 124 4.35 -0.68 0.25
CA HIS A 124 3.94 -0.20 1.57
C HIS A 124 4.75 1.06 1.89
N ALA A 125 4.13 2.22 1.68
CA ALA A 125 4.72 3.52 1.87
C ALA A 125 4.23 4.17 3.18
N GLY A 126 4.59 3.57 4.32
CA GLY A 126 4.58 4.32 5.59
C GLY A 126 5.55 5.51 5.52
N TRP A 127 5.36 6.54 6.35
CA TRP A 127 6.12 7.80 6.20
C TRP A 127 7.65 7.61 6.16
N ARG A 128 8.19 6.65 6.92
CA ARG A 128 9.63 6.31 6.91
C ARG A 128 10.08 5.75 5.56
N GLY A 129 9.39 4.71 5.07
CA GLY A 129 9.69 4.10 3.78
C GLY A 129 9.50 5.09 2.63
N LEU A 130 8.44 5.92 2.68
CA LEU A 130 8.18 6.96 1.70
C LEU A 130 9.30 8.01 1.68
N CYS A 131 9.71 8.52 2.85
CA CYS A 131 10.80 9.48 2.98
C CYS A 131 12.13 8.91 2.46
N HIS A 132 12.43 7.64 2.78
CA HIS A 132 13.66 6.98 2.37
C HIS A 132 13.63 6.43 0.94
N GLY A 133 12.50 6.54 0.24
CA GLY A 133 12.41 6.27 -1.20
C GLY A 133 11.99 4.84 -1.58
N VAL A 134 11.07 4.21 -0.84
CA VAL A 134 10.50 2.91 -1.23
C VAL A 134 9.81 2.95 -2.59
N LEU A 135 9.22 4.10 -2.97
CA LEU A 135 8.57 4.25 -4.28
C LEU A 135 9.62 4.23 -5.40
N GLU A 136 10.70 4.97 -5.25
CA GLU A 136 11.80 5.00 -6.22
C GLU A 136 12.51 3.65 -6.33
N GLN A 137 12.73 2.97 -5.20
CA GLN A 137 13.27 1.60 -5.23
C GLN A 137 12.33 0.64 -5.97
N THR A 138 11.01 0.81 -5.81
CA THR A 138 10.01 0.02 -6.55
C THR A 138 10.08 0.33 -8.05
N LEU A 139 10.15 1.61 -8.44
CA LEU A 139 10.28 2.03 -9.84
C LEU A 139 11.58 1.52 -10.48
N ALA A 140 12.68 1.48 -9.74
CA ALA A 140 13.97 0.97 -10.22
C ALA A 140 13.96 -0.52 -10.59
N CYS A 141 12.94 -1.28 -10.16
CA CYS A 141 12.74 -2.66 -10.59
C CYS A 141 12.10 -2.76 -11.97
N PHE A 142 11.38 -1.73 -12.44
CA PHE A 142 10.71 -1.75 -13.73
C PHE A 142 11.71 -1.62 -14.88
N SER A 143 11.46 -2.36 -15.96
CA SER A 143 12.16 -2.17 -17.23
C SER A 143 11.54 -1.04 -18.05
N ALA A 144 10.24 -0.79 -17.88
CA ALA A 144 9.53 0.34 -18.47
C ALA A 144 10.05 1.68 -17.93
N GLU A 145 10.16 2.66 -18.82
CA GLU A 145 10.44 4.05 -18.43
C GLU A 145 9.37 4.58 -17.46
N PRO A 146 9.71 5.42 -16.47
CA PRO A 146 8.76 5.92 -15.48
C PRO A 146 7.50 6.57 -16.06
N SER A 147 7.62 7.24 -17.22
CA SER A 147 6.49 7.85 -17.94
C SER A 147 5.47 6.84 -18.47
N HIS A 148 5.85 5.56 -18.59
CA HIS A 148 5.00 4.44 -18.97
C HIS A 148 4.51 3.63 -17.75
N ILE A 149 4.78 4.09 -16.52
CA ILE A 149 4.29 3.42 -15.31
C ILE A 149 3.04 4.14 -14.81
N LEU A 150 2.01 3.36 -14.50
CA LEU A 150 0.80 3.83 -13.83
C LEU A 150 0.91 3.52 -12.34
N ALA A 151 0.63 4.50 -11.50
CA ALA A 151 0.60 4.36 -10.05
C ALA A 151 -0.80 4.66 -9.50
N TRP A 152 -1.29 3.82 -8.59
CA TRP A 152 -2.54 4.04 -7.87
C TRP A 152 -2.28 4.13 -6.37
N LEU A 153 -2.74 5.24 -5.78
CA LEU A 153 -2.67 5.51 -4.35
C LEU A 153 -3.92 4.94 -3.67
N GLY A 154 -3.75 3.86 -2.91
CA GLY A 154 -4.85 3.21 -2.19
C GLY A 154 -5.18 3.88 -0.85
N PRO A 155 -6.13 3.32 -0.07
CA PRO A 155 -6.57 3.92 1.18
C PRO A 155 -5.46 4.03 2.24
N ALA A 156 -5.23 5.26 2.70
CA ALA A 156 -4.26 5.64 3.73
C ALA A 156 -4.90 6.61 4.73
N ILE A 157 -4.15 7.02 5.77
CA ILE A 157 -4.57 8.13 6.62
C ILE A 157 -4.49 9.45 5.86
N GLY A 158 -5.60 10.19 5.84
CA GLY A 158 -5.75 11.39 5.02
C GLY A 158 -5.15 12.65 5.63
N PRO A 159 -5.06 13.74 4.84
CA PRO A 159 -4.40 14.99 5.23
C PRO A 159 -5.09 15.70 6.40
N THR A 160 -6.39 15.48 6.64
CA THR A 160 -7.11 16.08 7.76
C THR A 160 -6.93 15.33 9.09
N ALA A 161 -6.18 14.21 9.07
CA ALA A 161 -6.10 13.25 10.16
C ALA A 161 -4.66 12.89 10.54
N PHE A 162 -3.71 12.98 9.60
CA PHE A 162 -2.35 12.50 9.80
C PHE A 162 -1.48 13.54 10.52
N GLU A 163 -1.71 13.69 11.81
CA GLU A 163 -0.86 14.51 12.68
C GLU A 163 0.52 13.85 12.86
N VAL A 164 1.57 14.66 12.67
CA VAL A 164 2.98 14.31 12.83
C VAL A 164 3.75 15.44 13.54
N GLY A 165 4.91 15.13 14.10
CA GLY A 165 5.82 16.13 14.65
C GLY A 165 6.67 16.82 13.57
N ALA A 166 7.35 17.90 13.97
CA ALA A 166 8.22 18.67 13.09
C ALA A 166 9.34 17.83 12.46
N GLU A 167 9.81 16.78 13.14
CA GLU A 167 10.86 15.90 12.68
C GLU A 167 10.50 15.16 11.39
N VAL A 168 9.23 14.81 11.20
CA VAL A 168 8.77 14.14 9.96
C VAL A 168 8.85 15.13 8.81
N ARG A 169 8.32 16.35 9.00
CA ARG A 169 8.37 17.42 7.98
C ARG A 169 9.80 17.74 7.58
N GLU A 170 10.69 17.90 8.56
CA GLU A 170 12.09 18.20 8.31
C GLU A 170 12.79 17.10 7.51
N GLN A 171 12.52 15.83 7.80
CA GLN A 171 13.12 14.72 7.05
C GLN A 171 12.70 14.75 5.58
N PHE A 172 11.41 14.95 5.28
CA PHE A 172 10.96 15.09 3.91
C PHE A 172 11.58 16.30 3.20
N MET A 173 11.64 17.45 3.87
CA MET A 173 12.22 18.68 3.31
C MET A 173 13.74 18.60 3.08
N ARG A 174 14.47 17.77 3.82
CA ARG A 174 15.90 17.51 3.57
C ARG A 174 16.13 16.77 2.26
N HIS A 175 15.19 15.94 1.83
CA HIS A 175 15.25 15.26 0.53
C HIS A 175 14.72 16.14 -0.60
N ASP A 176 13.60 16.81 -0.38
CA ASP A 176 12.98 17.70 -1.35
C ASP A 176 12.24 18.84 -0.63
N ALA A 177 12.75 20.07 -0.78
CA ALA A 177 12.18 21.27 -0.16
C ALA A 177 10.72 21.53 -0.58
N ALA A 178 10.30 21.07 -1.77
CA ALA A 178 8.91 21.20 -2.23
C ALA A 178 7.92 20.40 -1.37
N SER A 179 8.40 19.40 -0.62
CA SER A 179 7.59 18.62 0.33
C SER A 179 6.94 19.50 1.40
N ALA A 180 7.46 20.70 1.67
CA ALA A 180 6.88 21.64 2.60
C ALA A 180 5.39 21.92 2.34
N ALA A 181 4.96 21.91 1.07
CA ALA A 181 3.56 22.15 0.68
C ALA A 181 2.60 21.04 1.12
N ALA A 182 3.11 19.85 1.45
CA ALA A 182 2.31 18.72 1.94
C ALA A 182 2.13 18.72 3.47
N PHE A 183 2.55 19.77 4.18
CA PHE A 183 2.40 19.89 5.62
C PHE A 183 1.64 21.16 5.99
N GLN A 184 0.48 21.01 6.61
CA GLN A 184 -0.26 22.12 7.19
C GLN A 184 0.13 22.28 8.67
N PRO A 185 0.60 23.46 9.10
CA PRO A 185 0.96 23.69 10.50
C PRO A 185 -0.26 23.62 11.42
N LEU A 186 -0.06 23.04 12.60
CA LEU A 186 -0.99 23.06 13.74
C LEU A 186 -0.40 23.85 14.90
N ALA A 187 -1.16 23.99 15.99
CA ALA A 187 -0.63 24.43 17.26
C ALA A 187 0.46 23.48 17.79
N ASP A 188 1.24 23.95 18.76
CA ASP A 188 2.23 23.14 19.49
C ASP A 188 3.35 22.53 18.63
N GLY A 189 3.64 23.13 17.47
CA GLY A 189 4.74 22.72 16.60
C GLY A 189 4.49 21.42 15.82
N LYS A 190 3.24 20.95 15.77
CA LYS A 190 2.83 19.79 14.98
C LYS A 190 2.34 20.17 13.60
N TYR A 191 2.15 19.16 12.75
CA TYR A 191 1.66 19.32 11.38
C TYR A 191 0.65 18.25 11.04
N LEU A 192 -0.31 18.61 10.19
CA LEU A 192 -1.07 17.66 9.40
C LEU A 192 -0.30 17.37 8.11
N ALA A 193 0.07 16.11 7.90
CA ALA A 193 0.79 15.67 6.71
C ALA A 193 -0.14 15.07 5.65
N ASP A 194 -0.01 15.50 4.41
CA ASP A 194 -0.68 14.88 3.27
C ASP A 194 0.23 13.80 2.66
N ILE A 195 0.04 12.55 3.08
CA ILE A 195 0.83 11.43 2.56
C ILE A 195 0.62 11.17 1.07
N TYR A 196 -0.54 11.55 0.52
CA TYR A 196 -0.81 11.42 -0.90
C TYR A 196 -0.08 12.51 -1.70
N ALA A 197 -0.05 13.75 -1.21
CA ALA A 197 0.73 14.81 -1.83
C ALA A 197 2.24 14.50 -1.80
N LEU A 198 2.74 13.98 -0.68
CA LEU A 198 4.13 13.51 -0.58
C LEU A 198 4.42 12.42 -1.61
N ALA A 199 3.57 11.39 -1.72
CA ALA A 199 3.75 10.33 -2.70
C ALA A 199 3.69 10.84 -4.15
N ARG A 200 2.75 11.74 -4.46
CA ARG A 200 2.66 12.37 -5.80
C ARG A 200 3.94 13.11 -6.15
N LEU A 201 4.46 13.91 -5.23
CA LEU A 201 5.71 14.65 -5.44
C LEU A 201 6.87 13.68 -5.75
N ARG A 202 7.04 12.63 -4.93
CA ARG A 202 8.11 11.62 -5.14
C ARG A 202 7.99 10.92 -6.50
N LEU A 203 6.78 10.49 -6.85
CA LEU A 203 6.51 9.80 -8.11
C LEU A 203 6.71 10.72 -9.33
N GLN A 204 6.23 11.96 -9.27
CA GLN A 204 6.38 12.95 -10.35
C GLN A 204 7.84 13.33 -10.56
N THR A 205 8.59 13.55 -9.48
CA THR A 205 10.04 13.81 -9.54
C THR A 205 10.79 12.62 -10.14
N ALA A 206 10.33 11.39 -9.90
CA ALA A 206 10.86 10.17 -10.52
C ALA A 206 10.39 9.94 -11.98
N GLY A 207 9.57 10.84 -12.55
CA GLY A 207 9.13 10.78 -13.95
C GLY A 207 7.80 10.07 -14.20
N VAL A 208 7.08 9.64 -13.15
CA VAL A 208 5.76 9.02 -13.28
C VAL A 208 4.70 10.08 -13.55
N SER A 209 4.04 10.01 -14.71
CA SER A 209 3.01 10.95 -15.16
C SER A 209 1.58 10.49 -14.83
N HIS A 210 1.36 9.20 -14.65
CA HIS A 210 0.03 8.61 -14.49
C HIS A 210 -0.22 8.17 -13.05
N ILE A 211 -0.73 9.09 -12.23
CA ILE A 211 -1.02 8.85 -10.81
C ILE A 211 -2.51 9.06 -10.54
N SER A 212 -3.19 8.08 -9.95
CA SER A 212 -4.60 8.17 -9.57
C SER A 212 -4.86 7.69 -8.14
N GLY A 213 -6.11 7.79 -7.68
CA GLY A 213 -6.49 7.45 -6.32
C GLY A 213 -6.10 8.54 -5.31
N GLY A 214 -5.96 8.14 -4.04
CA GLY A 214 -5.69 9.05 -2.93
C GLY A 214 -6.93 9.78 -2.42
N ASP A 215 -8.10 9.14 -2.53
CA ASP A 215 -9.42 9.74 -2.25
C ASP A 215 -10.00 9.31 -0.89
N HIS A 216 -9.29 8.47 -0.13
CA HIS A 216 -9.81 7.83 1.08
C HIS A 216 -9.07 8.26 2.34
N CYS A 217 -9.73 8.17 3.50
CA CYS A 217 -9.10 8.34 4.80
C CYS A 217 -9.44 7.18 5.73
N THR A 218 -8.46 6.34 6.05
CA THR A 218 -8.64 5.17 6.94
C THR A 218 -9.11 5.53 8.34
N LEU A 219 -8.68 6.70 8.84
CA LEU A 219 -9.11 7.22 10.14
C LEU A 219 -10.57 7.69 10.11
N SER A 220 -10.93 8.51 9.10
CA SER A 220 -12.24 9.18 8.99
C SER A 220 -13.35 8.27 8.47
N GLU A 221 -13.03 7.13 7.85
CA GLU A 221 -14.00 6.16 7.33
C GLU A 221 -13.99 4.84 8.13
N PRO A 222 -14.31 4.84 9.44
CA PRO A 222 -14.14 3.69 10.32
C PRO A 222 -15.02 2.49 9.96
N GLN A 223 -16.13 2.70 9.23
CA GLN A 223 -16.98 1.63 8.74
C GLN A 223 -16.30 0.81 7.64
N ARG A 224 -15.37 1.42 6.89
CA ARG A 224 -14.71 0.80 5.73
C ARG A 224 -13.31 0.32 6.04
N PHE A 225 -12.57 0.97 6.94
CA PHE A 225 -11.15 0.68 7.12
C PHE A 225 -10.76 0.47 8.58
N PHE A 226 -9.78 -0.40 8.81
CA PHE A 226 -8.98 -0.40 10.02
C PHE A 226 -8.04 0.82 10.03
N SER A 227 -7.70 1.30 11.22
CA SER A 227 -6.78 2.42 11.41
C SER A 227 -6.03 2.24 12.72
N TYR A 228 -4.70 2.14 12.63
CA TYR A 228 -3.82 1.99 13.77
C TYR A 228 -3.80 3.26 14.65
N ARG A 229 -3.90 4.44 14.01
CA ARG A 229 -4.02 5.74 14.66
C ARG A 229 -5.28 5.83 15.51
N ARG A 230 -6.39 5.21 15.08
CA ARG A 230 -7.63 5.13 15.87
C ARG A 230 -7.50 4.17 17.05
N ALA A 231 -6.92 3.00 16.82
CA ALA A 231 -6.70 1.98 17.83
C ALA A 231 -5.46 1.15 17.48
N SER A 232 -4.48 1.12 18.38
CA SER A 232 -3.23 0.41 18.18
C SER A 232 -3.42 -1.10 17.98
N GLN A 233 -4.46 -1.66 18.60
CA GLN A 233 -4.89 -3.05 18.39
C GLN A 233 -6.07 -3.10 17.41
N THR A 234 -5.77 -3.39 16.14
CA THR A 234 -6.77 -3.46 15.06
C THR A 234 -6.27 -4.32 13.90
N GLY A 235 -7.16 -4.64 12.95
CA GLY A 235 -6.83 -5.47 11.80
C GLY A 235 -5.97 -4.77 10.73
N ARG A 236 -5.68 -5.49 9.65
CA ARG A 236 -5.01 -4.96 8.45
C ARG A 236 -5.84 -5.23 7.20
N MET A 237 -5.97 -4.22 6.35
CA MET A 237 -6.40 -4.39 4.96
C MET A 237 -5.21 -4.81 4.09
N ALA A 238 -5.47 -5.18 2.84
CA ALA A 238 -4.42 -5.41 1.85
C ALA A 238 -4.76 -4.75 0.51
N SER A 239 -3.73 -4.29 -0.19
CA SER A 239 -3.80 -3.90 -1.61
C SER A 239 -3.01 -4.90 -2.43
N LEU A 240 -3.61 -5.38 -3.52
CA LEU A 240 -3.09 -6.48 -4.35
C LEU A 240 -3.10 -6.10 -5.82
N ILE A 241 -2.11 -6.61 -6.57
CA ILE A 241 -2.03 -6.51 -8.02
C ILE A 241 -1.40 -7.78 -8.62
N TRP A 242 -1.92 -8.22 -9.77
CA TRP A 242 -1.48 -9.43 -10.48
C TRP A 242 -1.90 -9.39 -11.96
N PHE A 243 -1.36 -10.31 -12.75
CA PHE A 243 -1.81 -10.56 -14.12
C PHE A 243 -3.00 -11.53 -14.12
N SER A 244 -4.11 -11.16 -14.77
CA SER A 244 -5.34 -11.97 -14.90
C SER A 244 -5.41 -12.80 -16.17
#